data_AF-A0A1X2F854-F1
#
_entry.id   AF-A0A1X2F854-F1
#
_cell.length_a   1.000
_cell.length_b   1.000
_cell.length_c   1.000
_cell.angle_alpha   90.00
_cell.angle_beta   90.00
_cell.angle_gamma   90.00
#
_symmetry.space_group_name_H-M   'P 1'
#
loop_
_entity.id
_entity.type
_entity.pdbx_description
1 polymer ?
#
loop_
_entity_poly.entity_id
_entity_poly.type
_entity_poly.pdbx_seq_one_letter_code
_entity_poly.pdbx_strand_id
1 'polypeptide(L)'
;MVSMAKDLRVDVDALRMASDHVDVAADGLRTDHGSANERIGTAQTGWIGASGAALAAAATKWEEESAAHYADIIGHAADLRSAGARYVTTDDDGATDIEGTAAAMGL
;
A
#
# COMPACT_ATOMS: atom_id res chain seq x y z
N MET A 1 -30.96 -12.37 22.33
CA MET A 1 -29.49 -12.41 22.40
C MET A 1 -28.99 -11.28 21.52
N VAL A 2 -28.67 -10.12 22.12
CA VAL A 2 -28.08 -9.00 21.38
C VAL A 2 -26.67 -9.44 21.01
N SER A 3 -26.42 -9.64 19.72
CA SER A 3 -25.06 -9.69 19.21
C SER A 3 -24.55 -8.26 19.34
N MET A 4 -23.86 -7.97 20.44
CA MET A 4 -22.97 -6.82 20.49
C MET A 4 -21.95 -7.08 19.40
N ALA A 5 -22.14 -6.42 18.25
CA ALA A 5 -21.10 -6.27 17.26
C ALA A 5 -19.85 -5.90 18.05
N LYS A 6 -18.81 -6.74 17.98
CA LYS A 6 -17.52 -6.44 18.59
C LYS A 6 -17.20 -5.01 18.18
N ASP A 7 -17.10 -4.09 19.14
CA ASP A 7 -16.63 -2.72 18.88
C ASP A 7 -15.31 -2.86 18.11
N LEU A 8 -15.39 -2.70 16.80
CA LEU A 8 -14.22 -2.70 15.97
C LEU A 8 -13.60 -1.34 16.19
N ARG A 9 -12.78 -1.21 17.24
CA ARG A 9 -12.00 0.01 17.47
C ARG A 9 -10.87 0.03 16.45
N VAL A 10 -11.13 0.60 15.28
CA VAL A 10 -10.08 0.83 14.30
C VAL A 10 -9.24 2.00 14.79
N ASP A 11 -7.95 1.74 14.98
CA ASP A 11 -6.96 2.79 15.22
C ASP A 11 -6.62 3.44 13.86
N VAL A 12 -7.31 4.53 13.56
CA VAL A 12 -7.17 5.27 12.29
C VAL A 12 -5.77 5.90 12.17
N ASP A 13 -5.17 6.28 13.29
CA ASP A 13 -3.82 6.84 13.31
C ASP A 13 -2.79 5.74 13.04
N ALA A 14 -2.98 4.54 13.58
CA ALA A 14 -2.17 3.38 13.22
C ALA A 14 -2.29 3.01 11.73
N LEU A 15 -3.49 3.12 11.14
CA LEU A 15 -3.67 2.89 9.70
C LEU A 15 -2.94 3.93 8.85
N ARG A 16 -2.96 5.21 9.25
CA ARG A 16 -2.21 6.27 8.55
C ARG A 16 -0.71 6.05 8.66
N MET A 17 -0.20 5.79 9.87
CA MET A 17 1.22 5.47 10.07
C MET A 17 1.64 4.25 9.25
N ALA A 18 0.80 3.22 9.19
CA ALA A 18 1.06 2.05 8.36
C ALA A 18 1.13 2.42 6.87
N SER A 19 0.21 3.25 6.35
CA SER A 19 0.28 3.70 4.96
C SER A 19 1.55 4.51 4.67
N ASP A 20 1.97 5.38 5.59
CA ASP A 20 3.19 6.18 5.43
C ASP A 20 4.44 5.29 5.43
N HIS A 21 4.51 4.28 6.30
CA HIS A 21 5.58 3.29 6.29
C HIS A 21 5.63 2.48 4.99
N VAL A 22 4.46 2.13 4.44
CA VAL A 22 4.36 1.42 3.16
C VAL A 22 4.88 2.30 2.01
N ASP A 23 4.56 3.59 1.99
CA ASP A 23 5.10 4.53 0.99
C ASP A 23 6.62 4.62 1.06
N VAL A 24 7.19 4.77 2.27
CA VAL A 24 8.64 4.80 2.47
C VAL A 24 9.31 3.51 1.98
N ALA A 25 8.71 2.35 2.26
CA ALA A 25 9.22 1.07 1.78
C ALA A 25 9.15 0.96 0.24
N ALA A 26 8.05 1.43 -0.36
CA ALA A 26 7.88 1.45 -1.81
C ALA A 26 8.93 2.33 -2.50
N ASP A 27 9.20 3.52 -1.94
CA ASP A 27 10.22 4.43 -2.45
C ASP A 27 11.64 3.89 -2.30
N GLY A 28 11.92 3.20 -1.19
CA GLY A 28 13.17 2.45 -0.99
C GLY A 28 13.36 1.38 -2.05
N LEU A 29 12.35 0.51 -2.25
CA LEU A 29 12.37 -0.54 -3.26
C LEU A 29 12.65 0.02 -4.66
N ARG A 30 11.94 1.07 -5.05
CA ARG A 30 12.08 1.72 -6.36
C ARG A 30 13.48 2.31 -6.55
N THR A 31 14.01 2.97 -5.52
CA THR A 31 15.34 3.59 -5.57
C THR A 31 16.43 2.53 -5.71
N ASP A 32 16.38 1.48 -4.89
CA ASP A 32 17.40 0.43 -4.87
C ASP A 32 17.39 -0.39 -6.16
N HIS A 33 16.20 -0.74 -6.68
CA HIS A 33 16.07 -1.41 -7.97
C HIS A 33 16.49 -0.53 -9.14
N GLY A 34 16.14 0.75 -9.14
CA GLY A 34 16.61 1.70 -10.15
C GLY A 34 18.13 1.74 -10.21
N SER A 35 18.79 1.86 -9.06
CA SER A 35 20.25 1.85 -8.98
C SER A 35 20.86 0.52 -9.42
N ALA A 36 20.23 -0.61 -9.09
CA ALA A 36 20.66 -1.91 -9.57
C ALA A 36 20.54 -2.02 -11.11
N ASN A 37 19.45 -1.53 -11.69
CA ASN A 37 19.22 -1.57 -13.14
C ASN A 37 20.25 -0.70 -13.90
N GLU A 38 20.58 0.49 -13.38
CA GLU A 38 21.63 1.34 -13.96
C GLU A 38 23.01 0.64 -13.98
N ARG A 39 23.36 -0.05 -12.88
CA ARG A 39 24.61 -0.81 -12.79
C ARG A 39 24.61 -1.99 -13.77
N ILE A 40 23.47 -2.67 -13.92
CA ILE A 40 23.28 -3.75 -14.90
C ILE A 40 23.46 -3.20 -16.33
N GLY A 41 22.79 -2.11 -16.69
CA GLY A 41 22.90 -1.49 -18.01
C GLY A 41 24.34 -1.09 -18.34
N THR A 42 25.08 -0.59 -17.35
CA THR A 42 26.52 -0.28 -17.49
C THR A 42 27.37 -1.53 -17.74
N ALA A 43 27.06 -2.65 -17.09
CA ALA A 43 27.79 -3.91 -17.26
C ALA A 43 27.41 -4.66 -18.56
N GLN A 44 26.24 -4.38 -19.13
CA GLN A 44 25.65 -5.13 -20.25
C GLN A 44 26.54 -5.14 -21.50
N THR A 45 27.30 -4.07 -21.75
CA THR A 45 28.22 -3.98 -22.90
C THR A 45 29.35 -5.02 -22.86
N GLY A 46 29.66 -5.57 -21.68
CA GLY A 46 30.67 -6.61 -21.50
C GLY A 46 30.13 -8.04 -21.62
N TRP A 47 28.82 -8.20 -21.79
CA TRP A 47 28.18 -9.52 -21.81
C TRP A 47 28.14 -10.09 -23.23
N ILE A 48 28.76 -11.26 -23.42
CA ILE A 48 28.92 -11.88 -24.74
C ILE A 48 28.34 -13.29 -24.72
N GLY A 49 27.73 -13.69 -25.84
CA GLY A 49 27.21 -15.04 -26.05
C GLY A 49 25.92 -15.34 -25.29
N ALA A 50 25.58 -16.63 -25.19
CA ALA A 50 24.30 -17.09 -24.65
C ALA A 50 24.07 -16.64 -23.20
N SER A 51 25.12 -16.63 -22.37
CA SER A 51 25.03 -16.16 -20.99
C SER A 51 24.71 -14.67 -20.90
N GLY A 52 25.23 -13.86 -21.83
CA GLY A 52 24.90 -12.43 -21.89
C GLY A 52 23.46 -12.17 -22.27
N ALA A 53 22.93 -12.92 -23.24
CA ALA A 53 21.52 -12.87 -23.60
C ALA A 53 20.61 -13.28 -22.44
N ALA A 54 20.98 -14.34 -21.71
CA ALA A 54 20.24 -14.78 -20.52
C ALA A 54 20.25 -13.74 -19.39
N LEU A 55 21.39 -13.09 -19.14
CA LEU A 55 21.49 -12.01 -18.16
C LEU A 55 20.66 -10.78 -18.55
N ALA A 56 20.64 -10.40 -19.83
CA ALA A 56 19.80 -9.31 -20.32
C ALA A 56 18.30 -9.62 -20.17
N ALA A 57 17.89 -10.86 -20.46
CA ALA A 57 16.52 -11.30 -20.25
C ALA A 57 16.14 -11.30 -18.77
N ALA A 58 17.03 -11.77 -17.90
CA ALA A 58 16.82 -11.74 -16.45
C ALA A 58 16.70 -10.30 -15.92
N ALA A 59 17.54 -9.38 -16.39
CA ALA A 59 17.48 -7.97 -16.03
C ALA A 59 16.14 -7.32 -16.41
N THR A 60 15.68 -7.58 -17.64
CA THR A 60 14.38 -7.09 -18.12
C THR A 60 13.24 -7.63 -17.24
N LYS A 61 13.27 -8.94 -16.95
CA LYS A 61 12.27 -9.58 -16.10
C LYS A 61 12.26 -8.96 -14.69
N TRP A 62 13.43 -8.74 -14.09
CA TRP A 62 13.51 -8.14 -12.76
C TRP A 62 13.01 -6.70 -12.75
N GLU A 63 13.29 -5.91 -13.78
CA GLU A 63 12.75 -4.56 -13.91
C GLU A 63 11.20 -4.58 -13.96
N GLU A 64 10.62 -5.47 -14.77
CA GLU A 64 9.16 -5.65 -14.85
C GLU A 64 8.55 -6.08 -13.50
N GLU A 65 9.14 -7.10 -12.85
CA GLU A 65 8.66 -7.60 -11.56
C GLU A 65 8.77 -6.55 -10.45
N SER A 66 9.86 -5.78 -10.40
CA SER A 66 10.02 -4.71 -9.42
C SER A 66 9.06 -3.55 -9.65
N ALA A 67 8.77 -3.20 -10.90
CA ALA A 67 7.77 -2.19 -11.23
C ALA A 67 6.35 -2.64 -10.84
N ALA A 68 5.99 -3.89 -11.11
CA ALA A 68 4.72 -4.47 -10.70
C ALA A 68 4.60 -4.50 -9.17
N HIS A 69 5.66 -4.94 -8.47
CA HIS A 69 5.65 -5.00 -7.01
C HIS A 69 5.54 -3.60 -6.38
N TYR A 70 6.22 -2.60 -6.93
CA TYR A 70 6.05 -1.21 -6.51
C TYR A 70 4.59 -0.76 -6.65
N ALA A 71 3.94 -1.07 -7.79
CA ALA A 71 2.54 -0.73 -8.04
C ALA A 71 1.57 -1.39 -7.03
N ASP A 72 1.82 -2.65 -6.68
CA ASP A 72 1.02 -3.36 -5.68
C ASP A 72 1.16 -2.72 -4.28
N ILE A 73 2.39 -2.38 -3.88
CA ILE A 73 2.68 -1.79 -2.57
C ILE A 73 2.01 -0.42 -2.43
N ILE A 74 2.12 0.46 -3.43
CA ILE A 74 1.44 1.77 -3.39
C ILE A 74 -0.10 1.59 -3.41
N GLY A 75 -0.59 0.54 -4.06
CA GLY A 75 -2.00 0.15 -4.02
C GLY A 75 -2.46 -0.18 -2.59
N HIS A 76 -1.69 -0.97 -1.86
CA HIS A 76 -1.96 -1.27 -0.45
C HIS A 76 -1.93 -0.03 0.45
N ALA A 77 -0.98 0.88 0.24
CA ALA A 77 -0.96 2.15 0.97
C ALA A 77 -2.26 2.96 0.71
N ALA A 78 -2.72 3.01 -0.53
CA ALA A 78 -3.98 3.67 -0.89
C ALA A 78 -5.20 3.00 -0.25
N ASP A 79 -5.25 1.67 -0.24
CA ASP A 79 -6.33 0.89 0.39
C ASP A 79 -6.39 1.13 1.90
N LEU A 80 -5.24 1.20 2.58
CA LEU A 80 -5.16 1.52 4.01
C LEU A 80 -5.72 2.91 4.31
N ARG A 81 -5.33 3.93 3.53
CA ARG A 81 -5.88 5.29 3.67
C ARG A 81 -7.38 5.31 3.40
N SER A 82 -7.84 4.63 2.36
CA SER A 82 -9.27 4.54 2.03
C SER A 82 -10.05 3.82 3.12
N ALA A 83 -9.50 2.77 3.72
CA ALA A 83 -10.14 2.04 4.81
C ALA A 83 -10.29 2.94 6.05
N GLY A 84 -9.24 3.67 6.42
CA GLY A 84 -9.28 4.64 7.52
C GLY A 84 -10.34 5.72 7.29
N ALA A 85 -10.40 6.31 6.10
CA ALA A 85 -11.40 7.34 5.77
C ALA A 85 -12.84 6.81 5.81
N ARG A 86 -13.08 5.60 5.28
CA ARG A 86 -14.40 4.94 5.32
C ARG A 86 -14.83 4.63 6.75
N TYR A 87 -13.90 4.24 7.61
CA TYR A 87 -14.19 3.98 9.01
C TYR A 87 -14.65 5.25 9.72
N VAL A 88 -13.88 6.35 9.61
CA VAL A 88 -14.26 7.66 10.20
C VAL A 88 -15.64 8.09 9.73
N THR A 89 -15.91 8.01 8.41
CA THR A 89 -17.23 8.38 7.86
C THR A 89 -18.35 7.54 8.47
N THR A 90 -18.15 6.22 8.57
CA THR A 90 -19.15 5.30 9.13
C THR A 90 -19.40 5.57 10.62
N ASP A 91 -18.35 5.89 11.37
CA ASP A 91 -18.44 6.20 12.80
C ASP A 91 -19.18 7.53 13.04
N ASP A 92 -18.83 8.58 12.29
CA ASP A 92 -19.49 9.90 12.36
C ASP A 92 -20.97 9.83 11.97
N ASP A 93 -21.29 9.10 10.89
CA ASP A 93 -22.67 8.89 10.45
C ASP A 93 -23.48 8.12 11.52
N GLY A 94 -22.87 7.09 12.12
CA GLY A 94 -23.48 6.31 13.19
C GLY A 94 -23.73 7.14 14.46
N ALA A 95 -22.75 7.97 14.86
CA ALA A 95 -22.91 8.88 15.99
C ALA A 95 -24.04 9.89 15.75
N THR A 96 -24.09 10.48 14.55
CA THR A 96 -25.14 11.42 14.15
C THR A 96 -26.54 10.79 14.19
N ASP A 97 -26.69 9.55 13.71
CA ASP A 97 -27.97 8.83 13.74
C ASP A 97 -28.43 8.50 15.17
N ILE A 98 -27.48 8.12 16.04
CA ILE A 98 -27.75 7.87 17.47
C ILE A 98 -28.20 9.16 18.17
N GLU A 99 -27.47 10.26 17.98
CA GLU A 99 -27.81 11.57 18.55
C GLU A 99 -29.18 12.06 18.05
N GLY A 100 -29.44 11.91 16.75
CA GLY A 100 -30.74 12.25 16.14
C GLY A 100 -31.88 11.42 16.72
N THR A 101 -31.66 10.12 16.91
CA THR A 101 -32.64 9.21 17.51
C THR A 101 -32.89 9.55 18.99
N ALA A 102 -31.84 9.84 19.77
CA ALA A 102 -31.96 10.25 21.17
C ALA A 102 -32.78 11.55 21.30
N ALA A 103 -32.47 12.55 20.46
CA ALA A 103 -33.22 13.80 20.40
C ALA A 103 -34.70 13.57 20.03
N ALA A 104 -34.99 12.70 19.07
CA ALA A 104 -36.36 12.35 18.69
C ALA A 104 -37.12 11.61 19.82
N MET A 105 -36.41 10.85 20.66
CA MET A 105 -36.96 10.17 21.83
C MET A 105 -37.07 11.08 23.07
N GLY A 106 -36.54 12.30 23.02
CA GLY A 106 -36.53 13.24 24.15
C GLY A 106 -35.57 12.84 25.27
N LEU A 107 -34.50 12.09 24.94
CA LEU A 107 -33.40 11.72 25.83
C LEU A 107 -32.26 12.73 25.75
#